data_AF-A0A381ICW8-F1
#
_entry.id   AF-A0A381ICW8-F1
#
_cell.length_a   1.000
_cell.length_b   1.000
_cell.length_c   1.000
_cell.angle_alpha   90.00
_cell.angle_beta   90.00
_cell.angle_gamma   90.00
#
_symmetry.space_group_name_H-M   'P 1'
#
loop_
_entity.id
_entity.type
_entity.pdbx_description
1 polymer ?
#
loop_
_entity_poly.entity_id
_entity_poly.type
_entity_poly.pdbx_seq_one_letter_code
_entity_poly.pdbx_strand_id
1 'polypeptide(L)'
;MKFELMDFLMNPFVLMFAAVITGILFGKIKFGKFNFGVSGALFTGLFIGWLAYSLGNLIIEKGETAAGYKAATVMMGNGIISSDFFDFFLIIFVAAVGLLAAKDMKAVLKKYGARFVILGVLITFIGGFMTYAMTLLSSDKGSSAYEVSGVYTGALTSSPGLAAALETAGKHAEDVSKEFEKASIKDKKEILKVVDPEGKLDVNTTTSLTQEQIDKYIAYAEAGVGIGHAVAYPFGVLIVILGVNFLPKLFRMDLKEERRKYEKEMKEARDSVSGKNDTRSSI
;
A
#
# COMPACT_ATOMS: atom_id res chain seq x y z
N MET A 1 -31.37 25.13 -4.67
CA MET A 1 -30.13 24.33 -4.73
C MET A 1 -30.27 23.37 -5.88
N LYS A 2 -29.43 23.48 -6.93
CA LYS A 2 -29.35 22.44 -7.96
C LYS A 2 -28.41 21.37 -7.42
N PHE A 3 -28.93 20.16 -7.21
CA PHE A 3 -28.09 19.03 -6.82
C PHE A 3 -27.27 18.63 -8.05
N GLU A 4 -25.99 19.00 -8.05
CA GLU A 4 -25.05 18.61 -9.08
C GLU A 4 -24.63 17.16 -8.79
N LEU A 5 -25.39 16.21 -9.34
CA LEU A 5 -25.16 14.77 -9.16
C LEU A 5 -23.70 14.39 -9.45
N MET A 6 -23.07 15.07 -10.41
CA MET A 6 -21.69 14.80 -10.79
C MET A 6 -20.68 15.22 -9.72
N ASP A 7 -20.87 16.38 -9.08
CA ASP A 7 -20.06 16.84 -7.95
C ASP A 7 -20.17 15.89 -6.75
N PHE A 8 -21.37 15.36 -6.52
CA PHE A 8 -21.60 14.37 -5.47
C PHE A 8 -20.89 13.05 -5.78
N LEU A 9 -20.99 12.54 -7.01
CA LEU A 9 -20.37 11.26 -7.41
C LEU A 9 -18.83 11.33 -7.44
N MET A 10 -18.26 12.50 -7.78
CA MET A 10 -16.81 12.72 -7.77
C MET A 10 -16.26 13.11 -6.39
N ASN A 11 -17.10 13.15 -5.36
CA ASN A 11 -16.65 13.42 -4.02
C ASN A 11 -15.80 12.25 -3.48
N PRO A 12 -14.58 12.49 -2.95
CA PRO A 12 -13.70 11.44 -2.46
C PRO A 12 -14.35 10.53 -1.40
N PHE A 13 -15.17 11.10 -0.51
CA PHE A 13 -15.88 10.31 0.50
C PHE A 13 -16.91 9.37 -0.12
N VAL A 14 -17.67 9.85 -1.10
CA VAL A 14 -18.66 9.03 -1.81
C VAL A 14 -17.98 7.88 -2.54
N LEU A 15 -16.86 8.16 -3.22
CA LEU A 15 -16.05 7.14 -3.89
C LEU A 15 -15.52 6.09 -2.89
N MET A 16 -14.99 6.52 -1.74
CA MET A 16 -14.52 5.61 -0.68
C MET A 16 -15.66 4.74 -0.12
N PHE A 17 -16.80 5.34 0.22
CA PHE A 17 -17.94 4.58 0.73
C PHE A 17 -18.46 3.59 -0.31
N ALA A 18 -18.57 4.00 -1.57
CA ALA A 18 -18.94 3.13 -2.66
C ALA A 18 -17.95 1.95 -2.77
N ALA A 19 -16.64 2.21 -2.75
CA ALA A 19 -15.61 1.19 -2.81
C ALA A 19 -15.65 0.21 -1.63
N VAL A 20 -15.86 0.69 -0.41
CA VAL A 20 -15.96 -0.19 0.78
C VAL A 20 -17.22 -1.06 0.69
N ILE A 21 -18.39 -0.48 0.41
CA ILE A 21 -19.65 -1.22 0.38
C ILE A 21 -19.63 -2.28 -0.73
N THR A 22 -19.31 -1.86 -1.95
CA THR A 22 -19.26 -2.77 -3.11
C THR A 22 -18.13 -3.78 -2.97
N GLY A 23 -17.01 -3.38 -2.38
CA GLY A 23 -15.89 -4.25 -2.07
C GLY A 23 -16.19 -5.35 -1.06
N ILE A 24 -16.93 -5.04 0.01
CA ILE A 24 -17.39 -6.04 0.98
C ILE A 24 -18.40 -7.00 0.32
N LEU A 25 -19.29 -6.48 -0.52
CA LEU A 25 -20.24 -7.31 -1.27
C LEU A 25 -19.52 -8.25 -2.24
N PHE A 26 -18.60 -7.73 -3.04
CA PHE A 26 -17.75 -8.49 -3.95
C PHE A 26 -16.90 -9.52 -3.19
N GLY A 27 -16.33 -9.13 -2.05
CA GLY A 27 -15.56 -9.97 -1.15
C GLY A 27 -16.27 -11.25 -0.69
N LYS A 28 -17.59 -11.19 -0.55
CA LYS A 28 -18.44 -12.32 -0.15
C LYS A 28 -18.76 -13.29 -1.28
N ILE A 29 -18.50 -12.92 -2.54
CA ILE A 29 -18.74 -13.81 -3.69
C ILE A 29 -17.80 -15.01 -3.57
N LYS A 30 -18.39 -16.22 -3.65
CA LYS A 30 -17.67 -17.48 -3.54
C LYS A 30 -17.52 -18.13 -4.92
N PHE A 31 -16.29 -18.46 -5.28
CA PHE A 31 -15.98 -19.29 -6.44
C PHE A 31 -15.46 -20.65 -5.95
N GLY A 32 -16.37 -21.59 -5.71
CA GLY A 32 -16.03 -22.88 -5.10
C GLY A 32 -15.50 -22.73 -3.66
N LYS A 33 -14.25 -23.14 -3.42
CA LYS A 33 -13.58 -22.95 -2.11
C LYS A 33 -12.97 -21.55 -1.92
N PHE A 34 -13.00 -20.72 -2.97
CA PHE A 34 -12.37 -19.41 -2.98
C PHE A 34 -13.38 -18.30 -2.62
N ASN A 35 -12.91 -17.30 -1.87
CA ASN A 35 -13.58 -16.02 -1.67
C ASN A 35 -12.53 -14.91 -1.63
N PHE A 36 -12.89 -13.70 -2.05
CA PHE A 36 -11.98 -12.55 -2.04
C PHE A 36 -11.83 -11.92 -0.65
N GLY A 37 -12.79 -12.15 0.25
CA GLY A 37 -12.73 -11.67 1.62
C GLY A 37 -12.60 -10.14 1.70
N VAL A 38 -11.81 -9.66 2.65
CA VAL A 38 -11.56 -8.21 2.83
C VAL A 38 -10.83 -7.61 1.62
N SER A 39 -10.05 -8.41 0.89
CA SER A 39 -9.34 -7.97 -0.33
C SER A 39 -10.29 -7.51 -1.44
N GLY A 40 -11.58 -7.86 -1.39
CA GLY A 40 -12.58 -7.33 -2.32
C GLY A 40 -12.66 -5.81 -2.34
N ALA A 41 -12.45 -5.15 -1.19
CA ALA A 41 -12.40 -3.69 -1.10
C ALA A 41 -11.28 -3.07 -1.92
N LEU A 42 -10.12 -3.72 -2.00
CA LEU A 42 -9.00 -3.25 -2.81
C LEU A 42 -9.31 -3.35 -4.31
N PHE A 43 -9.81 -4.50 -4.77
CA PHE A 43 -10.15 -4.69 -6.19
C PHE A 43 -11.23 -3.71 -6.65
N THR A 44 -12.25 -3.49 -5.82
CA THR A 44 -13.31 -2.55 -6.17
C THR A 44 -12.85 -1.11 -6.05
N GLY A 45 -12.01 -0.77 -5.07
CA GLY A 45 -11.36 0.53 -4.98
C GLY A 45 -10.50 0.86 -6.20
N LEU A 46 -9.73 -0.10 -6.70
CA LEU A 46 -8.94 0.06 -7.92
C LEU A 46 -9.83 0.30 -9.15
N PHE A 47 -10.91 -0.47 -9.29
CA PHE A 47 -11.87 -0.30 -10.39
C PHE A 47 -12.59 1.06 -10.33
N ILE A 48 -13.09 1.45 -9.16
CA ILE A 48 -13.77 2.73 -8.96
C ILE A 48 -12.78 3.90 -9.15
N GLY A 49 -11.56 3.78 -8.65
CA GLY A 49 -10.51 4.79 -8.85
C GLY A 49 -10.18 4.97 -10.33
N TRP A 50 -9.99 3.86 -11.06
CA TRP A 50 -9.80 3.91 -12.51
C TRP A 50 -10.98 4.57 -13.24
N LEU A 51 -12.21 4.22 -12.85
CA LEU A 51 -13.42 4.80 -13.43
C LEU A 51 -13.53 6.31 -13.13
N ALA A 52 -13.28 6.73 -11.89
CA ALA A 52 -13.30 8.12 -11.48
C ALA A 52 -12.24 8.94 -12.23
N TYR A 53 -11.02 8.41 -12.37
CA TYR A 53 -9.94 9.04 -13.13
C TYR A 53 -10.32 9.18 -14.62
N SER A 54 -10.86 8.12 -15.22
CA SER A 54 -11.28 8.14 -16.63
C SER A 54 -12.41 9.14 -16.87
N LEU A 55 -13.40 9.19 -15.99
CA LEU A 55 -14.48 10.18 -16.06
C LEU A 55 -13.97 11.59 -15.82
N GLY A 56 -13.03 11.80 -14.89
CA GLY A 56 -12.39 13.08 -14.63
C GLY A 56 -11.74 13.66 -15.87
N ASN A 57 -10.92 12.87 -16.55
CA ASN A 57 -10.27 13.27 -17.82
C ASN A 57 -11.29 13.63 -18.89
N LEU A 58 -12.34 12.83 -19.07
CA LEU A 58 -13.38 13.10 -20.06
C LEU A 58 -14.15 14.40 -19.77
N ILE A 59 -14.34 14.76 -18.50
CA ILE A 59 -15.00 16.02 -18.12
C ILE A 59 -14.07 17.20 -18.38
N ILE A 60 -12.78 17.08 -18.05
CA ILE A 60 -11.79 18.13 -18.28
C ILE A 60 -11.67 18.40 -19.80
N GLU A 61 -11.64 17.36 -20.63
CA GLU A 61 -11.62 17.50 -22.09
C GLU A 61 -12.87 18.19 -22.66
N LYS A 62 -14.04 18.02 -22.02
CA LYS A 62 -15.29 18.71 -22.42
C LYS A 62 -15.31 20.20 -22.07
N GLY A 63 -14.31 20.68 -21.32
CA GLY A 63 -14.12 22.09 -20.98
C GLY A 63 -14.99 22.57 -19.82
N GLU A 64 -14.79 23.84 -19.45
CA GLU A 64 -15.33 24.46 -18.22
C GLU A 64 -16.86 24.45 -18.09
N THR A 65 -17.57 24.21 -19.18
CA THR A 65 -19.04 24.18 -19.21
C THR A 65 -19.62 22.80 -18.85
N ALA A 66 -18.78 21.77 -18.72
CA ALA A 66 -19.21 20.43 -18.35
C ALA A 66 -19.63 20.36 -16.88
N ALA A 67 -20.76 19.69 -16.60
CA ALA A 67 -21.18 19.41 -15.23
C ALA A 67 -20.12 18.60 -14.49
N GLY A 68 -19.70 19.04 -13.32
CA GLY A 68 -18.62 18.41 -12.56
C GLY A 68 -17.20 18.84 -12.93
N TYR A 69 -17.00 19.83 -13.83
CA TYR A 69 -15.66 20.28 -14.22
C TYR A 69 -14.81 20.75 -13.03
N LYS A 70 -15.40 21.52 -12.12
CA LYS A 70 -14.72 21.99 -10.91
C LYS A 70 -14.34 20.83 -9.97
N ALA A 71 -15.22 19.85 -9.81
CA ALA A 71 -14.92 18.67 -9.00
C ALA A 71 -13.84 17.80 -9.65
N ALA A 72 -13.91 17.58 -10.96
CA ALA A 72 -12.92 16.82 -11.72
C ALA A 72 -11.54 17.47 -11.67
N THR A 73 -11.43 18.78 -11.89
CA THR A 73 -10.15 19.51 -11.82
C THR A 73 -9.51 19.44 -10.43
N VAL A 74 -10.29 19.64 -9.36
CA VAL A 74 -9.80 19.51 -7.99
C VAL A 74 -9.35 18.08 -7.67
N MET A 75 -10.15 17.08 -8.07
CA MET A 75 -9.83 15.66 -7.87
C MET A 75 -8.58 15.24 -8.65
N MET A 76 -8.39 15.75 -9.87
CA MET A 76 -7.23 15.42 -10.69
C MET A 76 -5.96 16.16 -10.23
N GLY A 77 -6.10 17.33 -9.61
CA GLY A 77 -4.97 18.07 -9.02
C GLY A 77 -4.48 17.50 -7.70
N ASN A 78 -5.39 17.07 -6.82
CA ASN A 78 -5.05 16.57 -5.47
C ASN A 78 -5.00 15.04 -5.36
N GLY A 79 -5.23 14.33 -6.48
CA GLY A 79 -5.49 12.89 -6.47
C GLY A 79 -6.93 12.54 -6.08
N ILE A 80 -7.36 11.33 -6.43
CA ILE A 80 -8.73 10.83 -6.17
C ILE A 80 -9.03 10.81 -4.67
N ILE A 81 -8.02 10.50 -3.86
CA ILE A 81 -8.01 10.59 -2.40
C ILE A 81 -6.75 11.37 -2.04
N SER A 82 -6.86 12.35 -1.16
CA SER A 82 -5.69 13.12 -0.70
C SER A 82 -4.76 12.25 0.16
N SER A 83 -3.46 12.55 0.12
CA SER A 83 -2.46 11.89 0.98
C SER A 83 -2.85 11.95 2.47
N ASP A 84 -3.37 13.09 2.94
CA ASP A 84 -3.79 13.26 4.34
C ASP A 84 -4.82 12.21 4.80
N PHE A 85 -5.82 11.91 3.97
CA PHE A 85 -6.81 10.88 4.30
C PHE A 85 -6.18 9.50 4.28
N PHE A 86 -5.33 9.24 3.29
CA PHE A 86 -4.63 7.96 3.18
C PHE A 86 -3.81 7.68 4.44
N ASP A 87 -2.98 8.63 4.87
CA ASP A 87 -2.14 8.51 6.06
C ASP A 87 -2.95 8.35 7.34
N PHE A 88 -4.02 9.13 7.49
CA PHE A 88 -4.92 9.00 8.63
C PHE A 88 -5.49 7.58 8.76
N PHE A 89 -6.00 7.02 7.66
CA PHE A 89 -6.53 5.65 7.67
C PHE A 89 -5.43 4.60 7.86
N LEU A 90 -4.24 4.82 7.30
CA LEU A 90 -3.10 3.94 7.47
C LEU A 90 -2.64 3.88 8.94
N ILE A 91 -2.58 5.01 9.63
CA ILE A 91 -2.21 5.09 11.05
C ILE A 91 -3.23 4.30 11.89
N ILE A 92 -4.53 4.52 11.68
CA ILE A 92 -5.59 3.78 12.40
C ILE A 92 -5.47 2.27 12.12
N PHE A 93 -5.23 1.90 10.87
CA PHE A 93 -5.05 0.51 10.47
C PHE A 93 -3.83 -0.13 11.15
N VAL A 94 -2.65 0.49 11.10
CA VAL A 94 -1.42 -0.03 11.71
C VAL A 94 -1.59 -0.14 13.24
N ALA A 95 -2.20 0.85 13.88
CA ALA A 95 -2.51 0.80 15.31
C ALA A 95 -3.44 -0.36 15.65
N ALA A 96 -4.52 -0.56 14.89
CA ALA A 96 -5.46 -1.66 15.11
C ALA A 96 -4.80 -3.04 14.94
N VAL A 97 -4.00 -3.24 13.90
CA VAL A 97 -3.24 -4.48 13.67
C VAL A 97 -2.25 -4.73 14.82
N GLY A 98 -1.55 -3.70 15.30
CA GLY A 98 -0.64 -3.79 16.44
C GLY A 98 -1.36 -4.23 17.73
N LEU A 99 -2.52 -3.63 18.03
CA LEU A 99 -3.34 -3.98 19.19
C LEU A 99 -3.89 -5.41 19.11
N LEU A 100 -4.29 -5.86 17.91
CA LEU A 100 -4.75 -7.24 17.70
C LEU A 100 -3.64 -8.27 17.94
N ALA A 101 -2.40 -7.96 17.57
CA ALA A 101 -1.24 -8.83 17.76
C ALA A 101 -0.76 -8.89 19.22
N ALA A 102 -1.00 -7.84 20.01
CA ALA A 102 -0.47 -7.69 21.37
C ALA A 102 -0.85 -8.85 22.31
N LYS A 103 -2.07 -9.38 22.21
CA LYS A 103 -2.59 -10.42 23.11
C LYS A 103 -1.75 -11.71 23.14
N ASP A 104 -1.09 -12.03 22.02
CA ASP A 104 -0.37 -13.29 21.82
C ASP A 104 1.15 -13.10 21.73
N MET A 105 1.62 -11.85 21.67
CA MET A 105 3.01 -11.51 21.40
C MET A 105 3.97 -12.17 22.39
N LYS A 106 3.67 -12.14 23.70
CA LYS A 106 4.57 -12.72 24.72
C LYS A 106 4.72 -14.23 24.59
N ALA A 107 3.62 -14.94 24.32
CA ALA A 107 3.64 -16.40 24.12
C ALA A 107 4.39 -16.77 22.84
N VAL A 108 4.15 -16.04 21.75
CA VAL A 108 4.82 -16.25 20.46
C VAL A 108 6.32 -15.98 20.57
N LEU A 109 6.73 -14.88 21.20
CA LEU A 109 8.15 -14.53 21.36
C LEU A 109 8.90 -15.54 22.24
N LYS A 110 8.31 -16.01 23.33
CA LYS A 110 8.94 -17.04 24.17
C LYS A 110 9.12 -18.35 23.42
N LYS A 111 8.16 -18.70 22.55
CA LYS A 111 8.14 -19.98 21.86
C LYS A 111 8.97 -20.00 20.58
N TYR A 112 8.86 -18.96 19.76
CA TYR A 112 9.46 -18.88 18.43
C TYR A 112 10.45 -17.72 18.25
N GLY A 113 10.57 -16.82 19.23
CA GLY A 113 11.22 -15.50 19.17
C GLY A 113 12.28 -15.34 18.10
N ALA A 114 13.48 -15.88 18.31
CA ALA A 114 14.60 -15.73 17.39
C ALA A 114 14.32 -16.27 15.98
N ARG A 115 13.59 -17.39 15.85
CA ARG A 115 13.26 -17.97 14.54
C ARG A 115 12.34 -17.04 13.75
N PHE A 116 11.38 -16.40 14.41
CA PHE A 116 10.47 -15.45 13.76
C PHE A 116 11.18 -14.17 13.35
N VAL A 117 12.10 -13.66 14.17
CA VAL A 117 12.92 -12.49 13.81
C VAL A 117 13.79 -12.80 12.59
N ILE A 118 14.52 -13.92 12.59
CA ILE A 118 15.38 -14.32 11.47
C ILE A 118 14.56 -14.51 10.19
N LEU A 119 13.41 -15.20 10.29
CA LEU A 119 12.51 -15.39 9.14
C LEU A 119 12.00 -14.06 8.59
N GLY A 120 11.57 -13.13 9.46
CA GLY A 120 11.10 -11.81 9.05
C GLY A 120 12.17 -11.01 8.31
N VAL A 121 13.39 -10.98 8.84
CA VAL A 121 14.54 -10.35 8.17
C VAL A 121 14.81 -11.02 6.83
N LEU A 122 14.93 -12.34 6.80
CA LEU A 122 15.28 -13.08 5.60
C LEU A 122 14.25 -12.91 4.47
N ILE A 123 12.96 -13.00 4.77
CA ILE A 123 11.88 -12.81 3.77
C ILE A 123 11.93 -11.38 3.20
N THR A 124 12.15 -10.38 4.05
CA THR A 124 12.24 -8.96 3.65
C THR A 124 13.46 -8.75 2.74
N PHE A 125 14.64 -9.23 3.13
CA PHE A 125 15.85 -9.08 2.32
C PHE A 125 15.79 -9.83 1.00
N ILE A 126 15.21 -11.04 0.97
CA ILE A 126 15.02 -11.78 -0.29
C ILE A 126 14.07 -11.02 -1.22
N GLY A 127 12.95 -10.51 -0.70
CA GLY A 127 12.03 -9.70 -1.50
C GLY A 127 12.70 -8.43 -2.05
N GLY A 128 13.47 -7.73 -1.22
CA GLY A 128 14.19 -6.52 -1.62
C GLY A 128 15.27 -6.82 -2.66
N PHE A 129 16.05 -7.89 -2.45
CA PHE A 129 17.05 -8.36 -3.41
C PHE A 129 16.42 -8.75 -4.75
N MET A 130 15.32 -9.51 -4.73
CA MET A 130 14.61 -9.90 -5.95
C MET A 130 14.04 -8.68 -6.68
N THR A 131 13.50 -7.71 -5.96
CA THR A 131 13.01 -6.46 -6.54
C THR A 131 14.16 -5.71 -7.23
N TYR A 132 15.29 -5.56 -6.53
CA TYR A 132 16.48 -4.89 -7.07
C TYR A 132 17.10 -5.63 -8.26
N ALA A 133 17.16 -6.95 -8.22
CA ALA A 133 17.64 -7.75 -9.35
C ALA A 133 16.74 -7.57 -10.58
N MET A 134 15.42 -7.57 -10.39
CA MET A 134 14.46 -7.37 -11.47
C MET A 134 14.50 -5.97 -12.08
N THR A 135 14.78 -4.93 -11.27
CA THR A 135 14.93 -3.56 -11.79
C THR A 135 16.19 -3.42 -12.64
N LEU A 136 17.31 -4.04 -12.23
CA LEU A 136 18.53 -4.09 -13.04
C LEU A 136 18.32 -4.81 -14.37
N LEU A 137 17.56 -5.91 -14.38
CA LEU A 137 17.21 -6.62 -15.62
C LEU A 137 16.25 -5.83 -16.52
N SER A 138 15.53 -4.87 -15.96
CA SER A 138 14.50 -4.07 -16.66
C SER A 138 14.96 -2.65 -17.02
N SER A 139 16.28 -2.37 -16.98
CA SER A 139 16.94 -1.05 -17.00
C SER A 139 16.58 -0.07 -18.13
N ASP A 140 15.70 -0.41 -19.07
CA ASP A 140 15.34 0.43 -20.23
C ASP A 140 13.88 0.93 -20.22
N LYS A 141 13.13 0.75 -19.12
CA LYS A 141 11.70 1.10 -19.07
C LYS A 141 11.36 1.98 -17.88
N GLY A 142 11.51 3.30 -18.06
CA GLY A 142 10.75 4.43 -17.47
C GLY A 142 10.10 4.36 -16.07
N SER A 143 10.45 3.41 -15.21
CA SER A 143 9.79 3.18 -13.92
C SER A 143 10.49 4.00 -12.85
N SER A 144 9.74 4.81 -12.10
CA SER A 144 10.32 5.63 -11.03
C SER A 144 10.73 4.74 -9.84
N ALA A 145 11.76 5.15 -9.10
CA ALA A 145 12.20 4.44 -7.89
C ALA A 145 11.07 4.31 -6.85
N TYR A 146 10.17 5.31 -6.81
CA TYR A 146 9.00 5.30 -5.94
C TYR A 146 8.01 4.19 -6.30
N GLU A 147 7.72 4.00 -7.59
CA GLU A 147 6.83 2.92 -8.06
C GLU A 147 7.39 1.55 -7.75
N VAL A 148 8.69 1.35 -7.92
CA VAL A 148 9.38 0.10 -7.57
C VAL A 148 9.27 -0.21 -6.08
N SER A 149 9.47 0.80 -5.22
CA SER A 149 9.27 0.66 -3.77
C SER A 149 7.82 0.27 -3.45
N GLY A 150 6.85 0.87 -4.14
CA GLY A 150 5.45 0.47 -4.11
C GLY A 150 5.25 -1.00 -4.48
N VAL A 151 5.77 -1.43 -5.63
CA VAL A 151 5.66 -2.82 -6.11
C VAL A 151 6.22 -3.80 -5.10
N TYR A 152 7.36 -3.48 -4.48
CA TYR A 152 7.96 -4.31 -3.44
C TYR A 152 7.01 -4.50 -2.25
N THR A 153 6.45 -3.42 -1.71
CA THR A 153 5.53 -3.51 -0.56
C THR A 153 4.22 -4.20 -0.92
N GLY A 154 3.71 -3.97 -2.14
CA GLY A 154 2.50 -4.59 -2.67
C GLY A 154 2.68 -6.09 -2.89
N ALA A 155 3.78 -6.51 -3.50
CA ALA A 155 4.11 -7.92 -3.71
C ALA A 155 4.26 -8.68 -2.39
N LEU A 156 4.86 -8.04 -1.37
CA LEU A 156 4.92 -8.59 -0.02
C LEU A 156 3.59 -8.50 0.75
N THR A 157 2.55 -7.87 0.19
CA THR A 157 1.26 -7.61 0.84
C THR A 157 1.43 -6.93 2.21
N SER A 158 2.46 -6.09 2.36
CA SER A 158 2.90 -5.54 3.63
C SER A 158 2.43 -4.10 3.81
N SER A 159 1.32 -3.90 4.52
CA SER A 159 0.80 -2.57 4.82
C SER A 159 1.75 -1.72 5.70
N PRO A 160 2.44 -2.27 6.73
CA PRO A 160 3.49 -1.52 7.42
C PRO A 160 4.67 -1.19 6.50
N GLY A 161 4.96 -2.05 5.53
CA GLY A 161 5.96 -1.77 4.50
C GLY A 161 5.55 -0.60 3.61
N LEU A 162 4.28 -0.53 3.20
CA LEU A 162 3.73 0.60 2.45
C LEU A 162 3.86 1.91 3.23
N ALA A 163 3.52 1.92 4.51
CA ALA A 163 3.67 3.08 5.38
C ALA A 163 5.14 3.56 5.43
N ALA A 164 6.07 2.64 5.67
CA ALA A 164 7.49 2.96 5.69
C ALA A 164 8.00 3.47 4.33
N ALA A 165 7.51 2.90 3.23
CA ALA A 165 7.88 3.31 1.88
C ALA A 165 7.35 4.71 1.53
N LEU A 166 6.12 5.04 1.91
CA LEU A 166 5.54 6.37 1.74
C LEU A 166 6.29 7.43 2.55
N GLU A 167 6.52 7.16 3.84
CA GLU A 167 7.27 8.08 4.71
C GLU A 167 8.70 8.31 4.19
N THR A 168 9.36 7.25 3.73
CA THR A 168 10.72 7.35 3.17
C THR A 168 10.71 8.09 1.84
N ALA A 169 9.72 7.84 0.97
CA ALA A 169 9.61 8.50 -0.32
C ALA A 169 9.32 10.00 -0.17
N GLY A 170 8.39 10.37 0.70
CA GLY A 170 8.06 11.77 1.00
C GLY A 170 9.25 12.53 1.56
N LYS A 171 9.94 11.98 2.58
CA LYS A 171 11.16 12.59 3.13
C LYS A 171 12.28 12.71 2.09
N HIS A 172 12.51 11.66 1.30
CA HIS A 172 13.52 11.70 0.24
C HIS A 172 13.19 12.78 -0.80
N ALA A 173 11.93 12.88 -1.22
CA ALA A 173 11.47 13.90 -2.15
C ALA A 173 11.63 15.32 -1.59
N GLU A 174 11.31 15.51 -0.30
CA GLU A 174 11.50 16.78 0.41
C GLU A 174 12.99 17.17 0.47
N ASP A 175 13.86 16.26 0.90
CA ASP A 175 15.29 16.49 1.07
C ASP A 175 15.97 16.85 -0.27
N VAL A 176 15.71 16.06 -1.32
CA VAL A 176 16.30 16.30 -2.65
C VAL A 176 15.76 17.60 -3.27
N SER A 177 14.51 17.96 -2.99
CA SER A 177 13.92 19.20 -3.51
C SER A 177 14.42 20.44 -2.75
N LYS A 178 14.65 20.35 -1.43
CA LYS A 178 15.27 21.44 -0.65
C LYS A 178 16.73 21.63 -0.99
N GLU A 179 17.45 20.54 -1.23
CA GLU A 179 18.85 20.56 -1.68
C GLU A 179 18.98 20.49 -3.21
N PHE A 180 18.00 21.05 -3.94
CA PHE A 180 17.93 20.95 -5.41
C PHE A 180 19.25 21.29 -6.08
N GLU A 181 19.95 22.35 -5.65
CA GLU A 181 21.24 22.76 -6.21
C GLU A 181 22.30 21.66 -6.16
N LYS A 182 22.33 20.86 -5.08
CA LYS A 182 23.28 19.77 -4.83
C LYS A 182 22.82 18.41 -5.38
N ALA A 183 21.55 18.32 -5.78
CA ALA A 183 20.99 17.09 -6.33
C ALA A 183 21.68 16.68 -7.64
N SER A 184 21.67 15.37 -7.94
CA SER A 184 22.28 14.86 -9.16
C SER A 184 21.54 15.38 -10.41
N ILE A 185 22.22 15.44 -11.56
CA ILE A 185 21.59 15.89 -12.82
C ILE A 185 20.39 15.02 -13.19
N LYS A 186 20.40 13.73 -12.81
CA LYS A 186 19.29 12.81 -13.01
C LYS A 186 18.09 13.23 -12.16
N ASP A 187 18.31 13.50 -10.88
CA ASP A 187 17.25 13.87 -9.94
C ASP A 187 16.66 15.25 -10.28
N LYS A 188 17.51 16.21 -10.65
CA LYS A 188 17.07 17.53 -11.14
C LYS A 188 16.13 17.39 -12.34
N LYS A 189 16.46 16.52 -13.30
CA LYS A 189 15.60 16.25 -14.47
C LYS A 189 14.29 15.58 -14.08
N GLU A 190 14.29 14.66 -13.12
CA GLU A 190 13.08 13.97 -12.66
C GLU A 190 12.15 14.94 -11.92
N ILE A 191 12.71 15.78 -11.03
CA ILE A 191 11.96 16.81 -10.30
C ILE A 191 11.35 17.81 -11.27
N LEU A 192 12.15 18.40 -12.18
CA LEU A 192 11.66 19.41 -13.12
C LEU A 192 10.54 18.90 -14.03
N LYS A 193 10.60 17.63 -14.47
CA LYS A 193 9.51 17.01 -15.25
C LYS A 193 8.16 16.98 -14.51
N VAL A 194 8.20 16.87 -13.18
CA VAL A 194 7.01 16.77 -12.33
C VAL A 194 6.52 18.16 -11.92
N VAL A 195 7.44 19.02 -11.46
CA VAL A 195 7.07 20.31 -10.89
C VAL A 195 6.71 21.33 -11.96
N ASP A 196 7.35 21.26 -13.14
CA ASP A 196 7.13 22.18 -14.26
C ASP A 196 6.92 21.43 -15.59
N PRO A 197 5.71 20.90 -15.82
CA PRO A 197 5.37 20.20 -17.05
C PRO A 197 5.37 21.10 -18.29
N GLU A 198 5.37 22.43 -18.14
CA GLU A 198 5.42 23.39 -19.24
C GLU A 198 6.85 23.68 -19.73
N GLY A 199 7.88 23.20 -19.01
CA GLY A 199 9.28 23.26 -19.44
C GLY A 199 9.89 24.66 -19.42
N LYS A 200 9.44 25.53 -18.51
CA LYS A 200 9.93 26.90 -18.29
C LYS A 200 11.20 26.94 -17.42
N LEU A 201 11.44 25.92 -16.60
CA LEU A 201 12.58 25.77 -15.72
C LEU A 201 13.67 24.91 -16.36
N ASP A 202 14.93 25.34 -16.22
CA ASP A 202 16.09 24.63 -16.77
C ASP A 202 16.99 24.10 -15.65
N VAL A 203 17.47 22.86 -15.83
CA VAL A 203 18.33 22.12 -14.91
C VAL A 203 19.58 22.91 -14.49
N ASN A 204 20.09 23.79 -15.36
CA ASN A 204 21.32 24.54 -15.15
C ASN A 204 21.08 25.95 -14.59
N THR A 205 19.86 26.47 -14.66
CA THR A 205 19.55 27.86 -14.23
C THR A 205 18.69 27.92 -12.98
N THR A 206 17.91 26.88 -12.68
CA THR A 206 17.12 26.79 -11.47
C THR A 206 18.00 26.41 -10.27
N THR A 207 18.09 27.31 -9.29
CA THR A 207 18.89 27.12 -8.07
C THR A 207 18.06 26.65 -6.88
N SER A 208 16.77 27.01 -6.82
CA SER A 208 15.85 26.60 -5.76
C SER A 208 14.43 26.42 -6.30
N LEU A 209 13.65 25.64 -5.56
CA LEU A 209 12.23 25.38 -5.84
C LEU A 209 11.35 26.15 -4.84
N THR A 210 10.15 26.52 -5.28
CA THR A 210 9.15 27.08 -4.37
C THR A 210 8.56 25.99 -3.47
N GLN A 211 7.98 26.36 -2.33
CA GLN A 211 7.35 25.38 -1.44
C GLN A 211 6.25 24.58 -2.14
N GLU A 212 5.45 25.23 -2.99
CA GLU A 212 4.40 24.57 -3.79
C GLU A 212 4.97 23.50 -4.75
N GLN A 213 6.14 23.76 -5.35
CA GLN A 213 6.82 22.79 -6.21
C GLN A 213 7.38 21.61 -5.41
N ILE A 214 7.92 21.88 -4.22
CA ILE A 214 8.39 20.84 -3.30
C ILE A 214 7.22 19.94 -2.91
N ASP A 215 6.11 20.52 -2.47
CA ASP A 215 4.90 19.78 -2.05
C ASP A 215 4.35 18.93 -3.21
N LYS A 216 4.38 19.46 -4.44
CA LYS A 216 3.97 18.73 -5.64
C LYS A 216 4.88 17.52 -5.93
N TYR A 217 6.19 17.62 -5.70
CA TYR A 217 7.10 16.50 -5.89
C TYR A 217 6.98 15.45 -4.78
N ILE A 218 6.73 15.87 -3.53
CA ILE A 218 6.42 14.96 -2.41
C ILE A 218 5.16 14.16 -2.74
N ALA A 219 4.08 14.84 -3.15
CA ALA A 219 2.83 14.19 -3.54
C ALA A 219 3.03 13.21 -4.71
N TYR A 220 3.88 13.56 -5.69
CA TYR A 220 4.24 12.64 -6.77
C TYR A 220 4.98 11.40 -6.28
N ALA A 221 5.96 11.56 -5.38
CA ALA A 221 6.73 10.44 -4.82
C ALA A 221 5.82 9.47 -4.04
N GLU A 222 4.97 10.01 -3.17
CA GLU A 222 3.98 9.24 -2.42
C GLU A 222 2.98 8.53 -3.34
N ALA A 223 2.46 9.25 -4.34
CA ALA A 223 1.55 8.67 -5.34
C ALA A 223 2.22 7.53 -6.11
N GLY A 224 3.50 7.67 -6.49
CA GLY A 224 4.27 6.61 -7.15
C GLY A 224 4.34 5.33 -6.31
N VAL A 225 4.67 5.45 -5.02
CA VAL A 225 4.66 4.31 -4.09
C VAL A 225 3.26 3.70 -3.98
N GLY A 226 2.22 4.53 -3.84
CA GLY A 226 0.82 4.07 -3.77
C GLY A 226 0.39 3.30 -5.02
N ILE A 227 0.74 3.79 -6.22
CA ILE A 227 0.44 3.15 -7.50
C ILE A 227 1.14 1.80 -7.60
N GLY A 228 2.45 1.75 -7.33
CA GLY A 228 3.21 0.50 -7.37
C GLY A 228 2.64 -0.56 -6.43
N HIS A 229 2.25 -0.14 -5.22
CA HIS A 229 1.61 -1.03 -4.26
C HIS A 229 0.26 -1.54 -4.76
N ALA A 230 -0.60 -0.66 -5.24
CA ALA A 230 -1.93 -1.01 -5.73
C ALA A 230 -1.88 -2.00 -6.91
N VAL A 231 -0.90 -1.84 -7.80
CA VAL A 231 -0.70 -2.74 -8.95
C VAL A 231 -0.18 -4.11 -8.51
N ALA A 232 0.79 -4.17 -7.60
CA ALA A 232 1.42 -5.43 -7.20
C ALA A 232 0.59 -6.24 -6.17
N TYR A 233 -0.19 -5.57 -5.32
CA TYR A 233 -0.93 -6.20 -4.23
C TYR A 233 -1.90 -7.31 -4.68
N PRO A 234 -2.72 -7.15 -5.74
CA PRO A 234 -3.54 -8.22 -6.29
C PRO A 234 -2.78 -9.51 -6.58
N PHE A 235 -1.59 -9.39 -7.18
CA PHE A 235 -0.76 -10.54 -7.52
C PHE A 235 -0.16 -11.19 -6.28
N GLY A 236 0.28 -10.39 -5.31
CA GLY A 236 0.73 -10.88 -4.01
C GLY A 236 -0.35 -11.70 -3.31
N VAL A 237 -1.58 -11.17 -3.22
CA VAL A 237 -2.73 -11.86 -2.63
C VAL A 237 -3.04 -13.16 -3.37
N LEU A 238 -3.10 -13.13 -4.70
CA LEU A 238 -3.38 -14.33 -5.50
C LEU A 238 -2.33 -15.42 -5.28
N ILE A 239 -1.04 -15.07 -5.29
CA ILE A 239 0.05 -16.01 -5.06
C ILE A 239 -0.02 -16.60 -3.65
N VAL A 240 -0.29 -15.78 -2.62
CA VAL A 240 -0.45 -16.26 -1.24
C VAL A 240 -1.64 -17.21 -1.13
N ILE A 241 -2.79 -16.87 -1.71
CA ILE A 241 -3.99 -17.73 -1.67
C ILE A 241 -3.74 -19.06 -2.40
N LEU A 242 -3.10 -19.01 -3.56
CA LEU A 242 -2.70 -20.23 -4.28
C LEU A 242 -1.71 -21.04 -3.46
N GLY A 243 -0.71 -20.41 -2.85
CA GLY A 243 0.29 -21.04 -2.00
C GLY A 243 -0.34 -21.78 -0.81
N VAL A 244 -1.24 -21.14 -0.07
CA VAL A 244 -1.94 -21.76 1.07
C VAL A 244 -2.78 -22.97 0.65
N ASN A 245 -3.31 -22.99 -0.57
CA ASN A 245 -4.10 -24.12 -1.08
C ASN A 245 -3.26 -25.21 -1.76
N PHE A 246 -2.11 -24.84 -2.33
CA PHE A 246 -1.27 -25.70 -3.15
C PHE A 246 -0.13 -26.33 -2.36
N LEU A 247 0.60 -25.55 -1.54
CA LEU A 247 1.75 -26.04 -0.78
C LEU A 247 1.40 -27.25 0.11
N PRO A 248 0.28 -27.26 0.86
CA PRO A 248 -0.05 -28.41 1.69
C PRO A 248 -0.31 -29.68 0.88
N LYS A 249 -0.86 -29.55 -0.34
CA LYS A 249 -1.04 -30.68 -1.25
C LYS A 249 0.29 -31.16 -1.81
N LEU A 250 1.18 -30.23 -2.18
CA LEU A 250 2.51 -30.53 -2.70
C LEU A 250 3.35 -31.30 -1.68
N PHE A 251 3.33 -30.86 -0.41
CA PHE A 251 4.08 -31.49 0.69
C PHE A 251 3.32 -32.60 1.43
N ARG A 252 2.11 -32.96 0.98
CA ARG A 252 1.24 -33.97 1.63
C ARG A 252 1.00 -33.70 3.12
N MET A 253 0.85 -32.43 3.50
CA MET A 253 0.59 -32.01 4.88
C MET A 253 -0.92 -32.02 5.19
N ASP A 254 -1.30 -32.63 6.31
CA ASP A 254 -2.66 -32.49 6.85
C ASP A 254 -2.79 -31.15 7.61
N LEU A 255 -3.39 -30.16 6.94
CA LEU A 255 -3.66 -28.84 7.51
C LEU A 255 -4.48 -28.88 8.80
N LYS A 256 -5.39 -29.85 8.96
CA LYS A 256 -6.22 -29.95 10.16
C LYS A 256 -5.40 -30.45 11.34
N GLU A 257 -4.53 -31.43 11.11
CA GLU A 257 -3.64 -31.95 12.13
C GLU A 257 -2.59 -30.91 12.55
N GLU A 258 -1.93 -30.27 11.59
CA GLU A 258 -0.95 -29.20 11.86
C GLU A 258 -1.57 -28.02 12.61
N ARG A 259 -2.78 -27.60 12.22
CA ARG A 259 -3.52 -26.57 12.96
C ARG A 259 -3.81 -27.00 14.39
N ARG A 260 -4.25 -28.23 14.62
CA ARG A 260 -4.53 -28.76 15.97
C ARG A 260 -3.27 -28.83 16.83
N LYS A 261 -2.13 -29.21 16.23
CA LYS A 261 -0.83 -29.24 16.90
C LYS A 261 -0.38 -27.83 17.28
N TYR A 262 -0.50 -26.87 16.37
CA TYR A 262 -0.21 -25.46 16.64
C TYR A 262 -1.10 -24.87 17.74
N GLU A 263 -2.41 -25.14 17.71
CA GLU A 263 -3.34 -24.66 18.74
C GLU A 263 -3.00 -25.19 20.14
N LYS A 264 -2.59 -26.46 20.25
CA LYS A 264 -2.09 -27.04 21.51
C LYS A 264 -0.81 -26.36 21.97
N GLU A 265 0.16 -26.25 21.07
CA GLU A 265 1.47 -25.63 21.35
C GLU A 265 1.32 -24.16 21.81
N MET A 266 0.42 -23.41 21.18
CA MET A 266 0.12 -22.03 21.57
C MET A 266 -0.62 -21.92 22.90
N LYS A 267 -1.51 -22.88 23.20
CA LYS A 267 -2.19 -22.93 24.50
C LYS A 267 -1.18 -23.17 25.63
N GLU A 268 -0.28 -24.13 25.46
CA GLU A 268 0.81 -24.41 26.40
C GLU A 268 1.73 -23.20 26.57
N ALA A 269 2.08 -22.52 25.47
CA ALA A 269 2.89 -21.31 25.53
C ALA A 269 2.19 -20.19 26.33
N ARG A 270 0.88 -19.97 26.12
CA ARG A 270 0.07 -19.00 26.88
C ARG A 270 0.01 -19.35 28.36
N ASP A 271 -0.26 -20.61 28.70
CA ASP A 271 -0.34 -21.07 30.09
C ASP A 271 1.01 -20.92 30.82
N SER A 272 2.12 -21.18 30.13
CA SER A 272 3.49 -20.99 30.65
C SER A 272 3.87 -19.52 30.88
N VAL A 273 3.16 -18.59 30.25
CA VAL A 273 3.38 -17.15 30.33
C VAL A 273 2.44 -16.49 31.35
N SER A 274 1.26 -17.08 31.57
CA SER A 274 0.24 -16.64 32.53
C SER A 274 0.49 -17.14 33.96
N GLY A 275 1.52 -17.95 34.21
CA GLY A 275 1.84 -18.46 35.55
C GLY A 275 0.88 -19.53 36.09
N LYS A 276 0.02 -20.12 35.25
CA LYS A 276 -0.98 -21.12 35.69
C LYS A 276 -0.41 -22.50 36.00
N ASN A 277 0.86 -22.76 35.72
CA ASN A 277 1.50 -24.06 35.97
C ASN A 277 2.01 -24.26 37.42
N ASP A 278 2.09 -23.21 38.24
CA ASP A 278 2.61 -23.33 39.62
C ASP A 278 1.60 -23.84 40.66
N THR A 279 0.33 -24.05 40.27
CA THR A 279 -0.73 -24.46 41.24
C THR A 279 -1.21 -25.91 41.10
N ARG A 280 -0.64 -26.70 40.17
CA ARG A 280 -1.02 -28.12 39.98
C ARG A 280 0.03 -29.14 40.42
N SER A 281 1.16 -28.69 40.97
CA SER A 281 2.23 -29.55 41.49
C SER A 281 2.19 -29.76 43.02
N SER A 282 1.17 -29.22 43.69
CA SER A 282 1.12 -29.16 45.15
C SER A 282 -0.30 -29.42 45.68
N ILE A 283 -0.91 -30.53 45.26
CA ILE A 283 -1.95 -31.26 46.02
C ILE A 283 -1.75 -32.76 45.76
#